data_AF-K4R2Q6-F1
#
_entry.id   AF-K4R2Q6-F1
#
_cell.length_a   1.000
_cell.length_b   1.000
_cell.length_c   1.000
_cell.angle_alpha   90.00
_cell.angle_beta   90.00
_cell.angle_gamma   90.00
#
_symmetry.space_group_name_H-M   'P 1'
#
loop_
_entity.id
_entity.type
_entity.pdbx_description
1 polymer ?
#
loop_
_entity_poly.entity_id
_entity_poly.type
_entity_poly.pdbx_seq_one_letter_code
_entity_poly.pdbx_strand_id
1 'polypeptide(L)'
;MRIGELAERAGTTTRTLRYYESRGLLPARRTGNGYRTYDESDLKLLRQIRTLQDFGFDLEETRPFVECLRAGHPEGDACPASLAVYRRKLDELDALIGELVAVRAKIGVRLALAEDPKCELGG
;
A
#
# COMPACT_ATOMS: atom_id res chain seq x y z
N MET A 1 1.14 -0.87 -25.57
CA MET A 1 -0.08 -0.26 -25.00
C MET A 1 0.02 1.26 -24.94
N ARG A 2 -1.11 1.96 -25.15
CA ARG A 2 -1.22 3.41 -24.87
C ARG A 2 -1.57 3.64 -23.40
N ILE A 3 -1.46 4.88 -22.90
CA ILE A 3 -1.76 5.20 -21.49
C ILE A 3 -3.21 4.87 -21.11
N GLY A 4 -4.16 5.04 -22.02
CA GLY A 4 -5.58 4.72 -21.77
C GLY A 4 -5.80 3.22 -21.59
N GLU A 5 -5.28 2.42 -22.52
CA GLU A 5 -5.30 0.96 -22.45
C GLU A 5 -4.59 0.43 -21.19
N LEU A 6 -3.44 1.00 -20.84
CA LEU A 6 -2.75 0.64 -19.61
C LEU A 6 -3.59 0.95 -18.36
N ALA A 7 -4.26 2.10 -18.33
CA ALA A 7 -5.10 2.50 -17.21
C ALA A 7 -6.26 1.53 -17.01
N GLU A 8 -6.94 1.19 -18.10
CA GLU A 8 -8.04 0.21 -18.10
C GLU A 8 -7.57 -1.16 -17.60
N ARG A 9 -6.48 -1.69 -18.18
CA ARG A 9 -5.94 -3.01 -17.80
C ARG A 9 -5.39 -3.07 -16.38
N ALA A 10 -4.93 -1.93 -15.85
CA ALA A 10 -4.44 -1.80 -14.49
C ALA A 10 -5.55 -1.42 -13.49
N GLY A 11 -6.81 -1.27 -13.93
CA GLY A 11 -7.93 -0.89 -13.07
C GLY A 11 -7.76 0.49 -12.42
N THR A 12 -7.15 1.44 -13.13
CA THR A 12 -6.87 2.78 -12.62
C THR A 12 -7.16 3.88 -13.64
N THR A 13 -6.88 5.12 -13.29
CA THR A 13 -7.11 6.27 -14.18
C THR A 13 -5.81 6.72 -14.84
N THR A 14 -5.91 7.32 -16.03
CA THR A 14 -4.75 7.96 -16.68
C THR A 14 -4.13 9.07 -15.83
N ARG A 15 -4.92 9.74 -14.98
CA ARG A 15 -4.44 10.70 -13.98
C ARG A 15 -3.53 10.04 -12.96
N THR A 16 -3.92 8.88 -12.42
CA THR A 16 -3.10 8.08 -11.50
C THR A 16 -1.80 7.64 -12.16
N LEU A 17 -1.85 7.18 -13.41
CA LEU A 17 -0.64 6.79 -14.14
C LEU A 17 0.34 7.95 -14.31
N ARG A 18 -0.14 9.13 -14.68
CA ARG A 18 0.69 10.34 -14.78
C ARG A 18 1.30 10.74 -13.43
N TYR A 19 0.56 10.53 -12.35
CA TYR A 19 1.07 10.74 -11.01
C TYR A 19 2.19 9.74 -10.65
N TYR A 20 2.09 8.49 -11.10
CA TYR A 20 3.17 7.52 -10.91
C TYR A 20 4.39 7.81 -11.77
N GLU A 21 4.19 8.28 -13.01
CA GLU A 21 5.29 8.79 -13.84
C GLU A 21 6.02 9.94 -13.15
N SER A 22 5.30 10.90 -12.57
CA SER A 22 5.92 12.06 -11.90
C SER A 22 6.68 11.70 -10.62
N ARG A 23 6.32 10.58 -9.98
CA ARG A 23 7.05 9.99 -8.84
C ARG A 23 8.17 9.02 -9.26
N GLY A 24 8.37 8.82 -10.57
CA GLY A 24 9.40 7.94 -11.13
C GLY A 24 9.12 6.43 -10.96
N LEU A 25 7.89 6.06 -10.60
CA LEU A 25 7.48 4.66 -10.37
C LEU A 25 7.03 3.97 -11.65
N LEU A 26 6.61 4.73 -12.67
CA LEU A 26 6.23 4.23 -13.99
C LEU A 26 7.15 4.87 -15.06
N PRO A 27 7.85 4.10 -15.91
CA PRO A 27 8.71 4.67 -16.93
C PRO A 27 7.91 5.25 -18.11
N ALA A 28 8.25 6.47 -18.51
CA ALA A 28 7.63 7.17 -19.64
C ALA A 28 8.42 6.93 -20.95
N ARG A 29 8.38 5.71 -21.49
CA ARG A 29 9.06 5.39 -22.77
C ARG A 29 8.36 6.10 -23.93
N ARG A 30 9.13 6.78 -24.78
CA ARG A 30 8.64 7.43 -26.00
C ARG A 30 9.05 6.63 -27.22
N THR A 31 8.12 6.45 -28.16
CA THR A 31 8.41 5.93 -29.49
C THR A 31 8.97 7.02 -30.42
N GLY A 32 9.57 6.62 -31.55
CA GLY A 32 10.15 7.54 -32.54
C GLY A 32 9.16 8.55 -33.14
N ASN A 33 7.87 8.30 -33.01
CA ASN A 33 6.77 9.20 -33.40
C ASN A 33 6.24 10.07 -32.23
N GLY A 34 6.98 10.17 -31.11
CA GLY A 34 6.72 11.11 -30.02
C GLY A 34 5.66 10.68 -28.98
N TYR A 35 4.99 9.55 -29.19
CA TYR A 35 3.98 9.04 -28.27
C TYR A 35 4.56 8.24 -27.11
N ARG A 36 3.88 8.23 -25.96
CA ARG A 36 4.20 7.32 -24.85
C ARG A 36 3.68 5.92 -25.13
N THR A 37 4.51 4.92 -24.82
CA THR A 37 4.16 3.50 -24.97
C THR A 37 4.56 2.70 -23.75
N TYR A 38 3.71 1.73 -23.43
CA TYR A 38 3.88 0.85 -22.28
C TYR A 38 3.77 -0.62 -22.68
N ASP A 39 4.35 -1.50 -21.89
CA ASP A 39 4.39 -2.95 -22.11
C ASP A 39 3.87 -3.74 -20.89
N GLU A 40 3.89 -5.07 -20.97
CA GLU A 40 3.41 -5.94 -19.89
C GLU A 40 4.21 -5.76 -18.59
N SER A 41 5.48 -5.35 -18.66
CA SER A 41 6.28 -5.09 -17.46
C SER A 41 5.75 -3.86 -16.71
N ASP A 42 5.29 -2.84 -17.44
CA ASP A 42 4.62 -1.68 -16.83
C ASP A 42 3.31 -2.08 -16.14
N LEU A 43 2.52 -2.95 -16.77
CA LEU A 43 1.28 -3.45 -16.17
C LEU A 43 1.57 -4.25 -14.89
N LYS A 44 2.63 -5.06 -14.88
CA LYS A 44 3.06 -5.80 -13.69
C LYS A 44 3.46 -4.85 -12.55
N LEU A 45 4.23 -3.81 -12.85
CA LEU A 45 4.59 -2.78 -11.87
C LEU A 45 3.34 -2.12 -11.26
N LEU A 46 2.37 -1.76 -12.11
CA LEU A 46 1.14 -1.11 -11.64
C LEU A 46 0.31 -2.01 -10.75
N ARG A 47 0.18 -3.29 -11.11
CA ARG A 47 -0.51 -4.28 -10.28
C ARG A 47 0.18 -4.44 -8.92
N GLN A 48 1.52 -4.51 -8.90
CA GLN A 48 2.28 -4.57 -7.65
C GLN A 48 1.99 -3.34 -6.76
N ILE A 49 2.06 -2.13 -7.31
CA ILE A 49 1.79 -0.90 -6.55
C ILE A 49 0.37 -0.91 -5.99
N ARG A 50 -0.62 -1.33 -6.78
CA ARG A 50 -2.03 -1.38 -6.36
C ARG A 50 -2.25 -2.38 -5.22
N THR A 51 -1.72 -3.61 -5.36
CA THR A 51 -1.80 -4.63 -4.30
C THR A 51 -1.20 -4.13 -2.98
N LEU A 52 -0.04 -3.45 -3.03
CA LEU A 52 0.56 -2.88 -1.83
C LEU A 52 -0.30 -1.74 -1.23
N GLN A 53 -0.89 -0.89 -2.06
CA GLN A 53 -1.78 0.15 -1.56
C GLN A 53 -3.06 -0.40 -0.91
N ASP A 54 -3.57 -1.53 -1.42
CA ASP A 54 -4.71 -2.22 -0.80
C ASP A 54 -4.36 -2.79 0.58
N PHE A 55 -3.07 -3.08 0.84
CA PHE A 55 -2.56 -3.47 2.16
C PHE A 55 -2.29 -2.26 3.09
N GLY A 56 -2.52 -1.04 2.63
CA GLY A 56 -2.29 0.18 3.41
C GLY A 56 -0.85 0.71 3.36
N PHE A 57 -0.04 0.28 2.39
CA PHE A 57 1.23 0.94 2.10
C PHE A 57 0.99 2.26 1.38
N ASP A 58 1.75 3.28 1.75
CA ASP A 58 1.81 4.51 0.97
C ASP A 58 2.55 4.28 -0.36
N LEU A 59 2.44 5.24 -1.27
CA LEU A 59 3.03 5.11 -2.60
C LEU A 59 4.58 5.04 -2.56
N GLU A 60 5.23 5.78 -1.65
CA GLU A 60 6.70 5.80 -1.57
C GLU A 60 7.24 4.50 -0.98
N GLU A 61 6.52 3.87 -0.05
CA GLU A 61 6.83 2.54 0.49
C GLU A 61 6.85 1.46 -0.61
N THR A 62 6.14 1.66 -1.73
CA THR A 62 6.13 0.70 -2.85
C THR A 62 7.41 0.73 -3.71
N ARG A 63 8.25 1.77 -3.57
CA ARG A 63 9.41 2.00 -4.44
C ARG A 63 10.40 0.82 -4.46
N PRO A 64 10.78 0.19 -3.34
CA PRO A 64 11.70 -0.94 -3.36
C PRO A 64 11.17 -2.15 -4.14
N PHE A 65 9.84 -2.33 -4.18
CA PHE A 65 9.21 -3.41 -4.94
C PHE A 65 9.26 -3.15 -6.45
N VAL A 66 9.00 -1.90 -6.83
CA VAL A 66 9.12 -1.42 -8.21
C VAL A 66 10.56 -1.57 -8.70
N GLU A 67 11.53 -1.17 -7.90
CA GLU A 67 12.95 -1.31 -8.22
C GLU A 67 13.36 -2.77 -8.37
N CYS A 68 12.88 -3.65 -7.50
CA CYS A 68 13.13 -5.08 -7.58
C CYS A 68 12.61 -5.68 -8.91
N LEU A 69 11.37 -5.38 -9.28
CA LEU A 69 10.80 -5.82 -10.56
C LEU A 69 11.57 -5.25 -11.75
N ARG A 70 12.00 -3.98 -11.69
CA ARG A 70 12.77 -3.33 -12.76
C ARG A 70 14.19 -3.90 -12.90
N ALA A 71 14.75 -4.46 -11.83
CA ALA A 71 16.01 -5.20 -11.88
C ALA A 71 15.87 -6.60 -12.53
N GLY A 72 14.66 -6.99 -12.95
CA GLY A 72 14.40 -8.23 -13.68
C GLY A 72 14.00 -9.41 -12.79
N HIS A 73 13.74 -9.17 -11.50
CA HIS A 73 13.26 -10.22 -10.61
C HIS A 73 11.83 -10.66 -10.99
N PRO A 74 11.51 -11.95 -10.79
CA PRO A 74 10.18 -12.47 -11.10
C PRO A 74 9.11 -11.90 -10.17
N GLU A 75 9.44 -11.47 -8.95
CA GLU A 75 8.48 -10.87 -8.01
C GLU A 75 9.08 -9.61 -7.37
N GLY A 76 8.22 -8.68 -6.94
CA GLY A 76 8.66 -7.41 -6.36
C GLY A 76 9.23 -7.52 -4.95
N ASP A 77 8.95 -8.63 -4.26
CA ASP A 77 9.42 -8.94 -2.92
C ASP A 77 10.60 -9.93 -2.91
N ALA A 78 11.23 -10.18 -4.06
CA ALA A 78 12.43 -11.00 -4.16
C ALA A 78 13.70 -10.32 -3.60
N CYS A 79 13.64 -9.01 -3.34
CA CYS A 79 14.80 -8.21 -2.95
C CYS A 79 14.83 -7.93 -1.44
N PRO A 80 16.02 -7.87 -0.81
CA PRO A 80 16.12 -7.56 0.62
C PRO A 80 15.48 -6.21 1.01
N ALA A 81 15.54 -5.22 0.12
CA ALA A 81 14.98 -3.90 0.36
C ALA A 81 13.44 -3.91 0.46
N SER A 82 12.75 -4.67 -0.41
CA SER A 82 11.29 -4.83 -0.33
C SER A 82 10.86 -5.65 0.88
N LEU A 83 11.60 -6.71 1.22
CA LEU A 83 11.36 -7.47 2.46
C LEU A 83 11.52 -6.62 3.71
N ALA A 84 12.45 -5.67 3.73
CA ALA A 84 12.60 -4.72 4.84
C ALA A 84 11.39 -3.79 4.98
N VAL A 85 10.71 -3.44 3.89
CA VAL A 85 9.46 -2.65 3.94
C VAL A 85 8.34 -3.47 4.60
N TYR A 86 8.16 -4.74 4.22
CA TYR A 86 7.17 -5.61 4.86
C TYR A 86 7.41 -5.77 6.36
N ARG A 87 8.67 -5.97 6.78
CA ARG A 87 9.00 -6.08 8.21
C ARG A 87 8.61 -4.83 8.99
N ARG A 88 8.97 -3.63 8.49
CA ARG A 88 8.58 -2.37 9.15
C ARG A 88 7.06 -2.23 9.25
N LYS A 89 6.32 -2.61 8.20
CA LYS A 89 4.86 -2.53 8.24
C LYS A 89 4.24 -3.47 9.26
N LEU A 90 4.79 -4.67 9.39
CA LEU A 90 4.36 -5.61 10.43
C LEU A 90 4.63 -5.02 11.83
N ASP A 91 5.81 -4.45 12.06
CA ASP A 91 6.14 -3.81 13.33
C ASP A 91 5.18 -2.63 13.66
N GLU A 92 4.85 -1.80 12.66
CA GLU A 92 3.87 -0.72 12.79
C GLU A 92 2.46 -1.22 13.12
N LEU A 93 2.01 -2.28 12.44
CA LEU A 93 0.70 -2.89 12.67
C LEU A 93 0.63 -3.54 14.06
N ASP A 94 1.67 -4.24 14.48
CA ASP A 94 1.73 -4.87 15.80
C ASP A 94 1.70 -3.83 16.93
N ALA A 95 2.39 -2.70 16.75
CA ALA A 95 2.32 -1.57 17.67
C ALA A 95 0.89 -1.01 17.77
N LEU A 96 0.24 -0.77 16.63
CA LEU A 96 -1.13 -0.27 16.58
C LEU A 96 -2.13 -1.25 17.21
N ILE A 97 -1.99 -2.55 16.93
CA ILE A 97 -2.81 -3.60 17.53
C ILE A 97 -2.65 -3.57 19.05
N GLY A 98 -1.42 -3.46 19.56
CA GLY A 98 -1.13 -3.35 20.98
C GLY A 98 -1.84 -2.16 21.64
N GLU A 99 -1.79 -0.99 20.99
CA GLU A 99 -2.49 0.22 21.46
C GLU A 99 -4.01 0.03 21.48
N LEU A 100 -4.58 -0.49 20.40
CA LEU A 100 -6.03 -0.72 20.29
C LEU A 100 -6.53 -1.74 21.30
N VAL A 101 -5.77 -2.81 21.56
CA VAL A 101 -6.06 -3.79 22.61
C VAL A 101 -6.06 -3.13 23.99
N ALA A 102 -5.07 -2.26 24.28
CA ALA A 102 -5.00 -1.55 25.55
C ALA A 102 -6.18 -0.57 25.73
N VAL A 103 -6.57 0.15 24.68
CA VAL A 103 -7.74 1.04 24.68
C VAL A 103 -9.02 0.23 24.92
N ARG A 104 -9.21 -0.89 24.19
CA ARG A 104 -10.36 -1.78 24.36
C ARG A 104 -10.47 -2.27 25.81
N ALA A 105 -9.36 -2.68 26.43
CA ALA A 105 -9.36 -3.11 27.82
C ALA A 105 -9.80 -1.99 28.77
N LYS A 106 -9.29 -0.75 28.59
CA LYS A 106 -9.67 0.41 29.42
C LYS A 106 -11.16 0.74 29.33
N ILE A 107 -11.74 0.65 28.14
CA ILE A 107 -13.17 0.86 27.90
C ILE A 107 -13.97 -0.26 28.56
N GLY A 108 -13.57 -1.51 28.38
CA GLY A 108 -14.23 -2.67 28.99
C GLY A 108 -14.31 -2.58 30.51
N VAL A 109 -13.24 -2.14 31.17
CA VAL A 109 -13.25 -1.88 32.62
C VAL A 109 -14.24 -0.78 33.00
N ARG A 110 -14.30 0.30 32.23
CA ARG A 110 -15.22 1.42 32.51
C ARG A 110 -16.68 1.02 32.35
N LEU A 111 -16.98 0.23 31.32
CA LEU A 111 -18.31 -0.29 31.07
C LEU A 111 -18.77 -1.19 32.21
N ALA A 112 -17.94 -2.16 32.63
CA ALA A 112 -18.27 -3.07 33.72
C ALA A 112 -18.53 -2.35 35.05
N LEU A 113 -17.81 -1.26 35.34
CA LEU A 113 -18.07 -0.43 36.52
C LEU A 113 -19.39 0.33 36.43
N ALA A 114 -19.73 0.87 35.26
CA ALA A 114 -20.97 1.61 35.05
C ALA A 114 -22.21 0.71 35.10
N GLU A 115 -22.06 -0.55 34.70
CA GLU A 115 -23.12 -1.56 34.71
C GLU A 115 -23.29 -2.26 36.08
N ASP A 116 -22.43 -2.00 37.08
CA ASP A 116 -22.55 -2.61 38.40
C ASP A 116 -23.77 -2.02 39.15
N PRO A 117 -24.81 -2.82 39.45
CA PRO A 117 -26.02 -2.36 40.13
C PRO A 117 -25.76 -1.78 41.53
N LYS A 118 -24.58 -2.00 42.12
CA LYS A 118 -24.20 -1.38 43.39
C LYS A 118 -23.89 0.11 43.28
N CYS A 119 -23.66 0.66 42.08
CA CYS A 119 -23.47 2.10 41.89
C CYS A 119 -24.76 2.92 42.04
N GLU A 120 -25.95 2.32 41.95
CA GLU A 120 -27.23 3.04 42.09
C GLU A 120 -27.68 3.23 43.56
N LEU A 121 -27.03 2.58 44.53
CA LEU A 121 -27.47 2.54 45.94
C LEU A 121 -26.61 3.39 46.92
N GLY A 122 -25.71 4.24 46.40
CA GLY A 122 -24.81 5.06 47.21
C GLY A 122 -24.86 6.55 46.84
N GLY A 123 -25.97 7.22 47.15
CA GLY A 123 -26.15 8.67 47.03
C GLY A 123 -27.04 9.19 48.15
#